data_AF-H1XSF4-F1
#
_entry.id   AF-H1XSF4-F1
#
_cell.length_a   1.000
_cell.length_b   1.000
_cell.length_c   1.000
_cell.angle_alpha   90.00
_cell.angle_beta   90.00
_cell.angle_gamma   90.00
#
_symmetry.space_group_name_H-M   'P 1'
#
loop_
_entity.id
_entity.type
_entity.pdbx_description
1 polymer ?
#
loop_
_entity_poly.entity_id
_entity_poly.type
_entity_poly.pdbx_seq_one_letter_code
_entity_poly.pdbx_strand_id
1 'polypeptide(L)'
;MKRFVVFSFIVILMFGCISTNKPLETKPVISVDPYVMNWFKKPAALSSEKIAVLVLSKESLKEYGFLKHNKGNYYTGRLTRDQLKLLLNDKRVLRISGGEQKLQH
;
A
#
# COMPACT_ATOMS: atom_id res chain seq x y z
N MET A 1 -32.61 -56.16 -39.42
CA MET A 1 -33.08 -55.44 -38.21
C MET A 1 -31.87 -55.00 -37.38
N LYS A 2 -31.89 -53.73 -36.92
CA LYS A 2 -31.15 -53.13 -35.77
C LYS A 2 -29.63 -53.42 -35.68
N ARG A 3 -28.75 -52.53 -36.17
CA ARG A 3 -28.28 -51.27 -35.56
C ARG A 3 -27.57 -51.44 -34.20
N PHE A 4 -26.24 -51.30 -34.29
CA PHE A 4 -25.27 -50.75 -33.34
C PHE A 4 -25.79 -50.18 -32.02
N VAL A 5 -25.13 -50.56 -30.92
CA VAL A 5 -24.86 -49.67 -29.79
C VAL A 5 -23.39 -49.85 -29.39
N VAL A 6 -22.52 -49.04 -30.00
CA VAL A 6 -21.21 -48.70 -29.46
C VAL A 6 -21.32 -47.24 -29.01
N PHE A 7 -21.24 -47.03 -27.71
CA PHE A 7 -20.98 -45.72 -27.08
C PHE A 7 -20.02 -46.08 -25.94
N SER A 8 -18.70 -45.89 -26.03
CA SER A 8 -17.93 -44.69 -26.34
C SER A 8 -18.37 -43.50 -25.50
N PHE A 9 -17.93 -43.47 -24.24
CA PHE A 9 -17.77 -42.26 -23.43
C PHE A 9 -16.76 -42.55 -22.32
N ILE A 10 -15.47 -42.45 -22.63
CA ILE A 10 -14.42 -42.28 -21.62
C ILE A 10 -13.97 -40.82 -21.71
N VAL A 11 -14.57 -40.00 -20.86
CA VAL A 11 -14.19 -38.61 -20.60
C VAL A 11 -13.09 -38.66 -19.54
N ILE A 12 -11.83 -38.73 -19.95
CA ILE A 12 -10.70 -38.55 -19.03
C ILE A 12 -10.27 -37.09 -19.08
N LEU A 13 -10.88 -36.34 -18.15
CA LEU A 13 -10.24 -35.35 -17.27
C LEU A 13 -9.01 -34.62 -17.81
N MET A 14 -9.25 -33.61 -18.66
CA MET A 14 -8.32 -32.52 -18.93
C MET A 14 -8.61 -31.34 -18.02
N PHE A 15 -8.29 -31.38 -16.72
CA PHE A 15 -8.22 -30.17 -15.88
C PHE A 15 -7.23 -30.36 -14.74
N GLY A 16 -6.14 -29.59 -14.77
CA GLY A 16 -5.13 -29.61 -13.72
C GLY A 16 -3.89 -28.74 -13.92
N CYS A 17 -3.74 -28.02 -15.03
CA CYS A 17 -2.78 -26.91 -15.11
C CYS A 17 -3.36 -25.68 -14.39
N ILE A 18 -3.43 -25.68 -13.06
CA ILE A 18 -3.58 -24.43 -12.32
C ILE A 18 -2.18 -23.98 -11.93
N SER A 19 -1.62 -23.18 -12.85
CA SER A 19 -0.57 -22.21 -12.59
C SER A 19 -0.66 -21.69 -11.16
N THR A 20 0.34 -22.02 -10.33
CA THR A 20 0.62 -21.31 -9.08
C THR A 20 1.15 -19.90 -9.37
N ASN A 21 0.44 -19.13 -10.20
CA ASN A 21 0.48 -17.69 -10.11
C ASN A 21 -0.33 -17.33 -8.88
N LYS A 22 0.27 -17.48 -7.69
CA LYS A 22 -0.12 -16.61 -6.57
C LYS A 22 -0.11 -15.21 -7.17
N PRO A 23 -1.21 -14.43 -7.10
CA PRO A 23 -1.08 -13.02 -7.39
C PRO A 23 0.03 -12.55 -6.46
N LEU A 24 1.14 -12.06 -7.03
CA LEU A 24 1.91 -11.05 -6.32
C LEU A 24 0.84 -10.00 -6.06
N GLU A 25 0.24 -10.03 -4.87
CA GLU A 25 -0.33 -8.83 -4.29
C GLU A 25 0.87 -7.89 -4.21
N THR A 26 1.11 -7.19 -5.31
CA THR A 26 2.01 -6.07 -5.41
C THR A 26 1.44 -5.11 -4.40
N LYS A 27 2.00 -5.17 -3.17
CA LYS A 27 1.72 -4.20 -2.12
C LYS A 27 1.72 -2.85 -2.83
N PRO A 28 0.63 -2.05 -2.73
CA PRO A 28 0.59 -0.76 -3.38
C PRO A 28 1.88 -0.03 -3.02
N VAL A 29 2.71 0.25 -4.03
CA VAL A 29 4.03 0.84 -3.80
C VAL A 29 3.77 2.29 -3.43
N ILE A 30 3.73 2.56 -2.14
CA ILE A 30 3.60 3.92 -1.62
C ILE A 30 4.78 4.73 -2.16
N SER A 31 4.50 5.86 -2.80
CA SER A 31 5.54 6.78 -3.25
C SER A 31 6.03 7.60 -2.05
N VAL A 32 7.26 7.37 -1.61
CA VAL A 32 7.83 8.09 -0.45
C VAL A 32 8.98 8.97 -0.92
N ASP A 33 8.95 10.23 -0.51
CA ASP A 33 10.02 11.17 -0.81
C ASP A 33 11.36 10.69 -0.22
N PRO A 34 12.48 10.76 -0.97
CA PRO A 34 13.79 10.35 -0.49
C PRO A 34 14.21 10.99 0.83
N TYR A 35 13.82 12.25 1.07
CA TYR A 35 14.10 12.94 2.34
C TYR A 35 13.46 12.21 3.52
N VAL A 36 12.19 11.82 3.38
CA VAL A 36 11.43 11.10 4.41
C VAL A 36 12.00 9.70 4.62
N MET A 37 12.32 9.00 3.53
CA MET A 37 12.88 7.64 3.61
C MET A 37 14.29 7.64 4.23
N ASN A 38 15.12 8.62 3.90
CA ASN A 38 16.45 8.76 4.48
C ASN A 38 16.38 9.10 5.97
N TRP A 39 15.47 9.98 6.37
CA TRP A 39 15.22 10.27 7.78
C TRP A 39 14.77 9.02 8.55
N PHE A 40 13.84 8.24 7.98
CA PHE A 40 13.33 7.02 8.60
C PHE A 40 14.41 5.94 8.81
N LYS A 41 15.35 5.81 7.87
CA LYS A 41 16.44 4.80 7.92
C LYS A 41 17.60 5.20 8.82
N LYS A 42 17.84 6.49 9.04
CA LYS A 42 18.91 6.96 9.93
C LYS A 42 18.65 6.48 11.36
N PRO A 43 19.66 6.22 12.20
CA PRO A 43 19.43 5.97 13.64
C PRO A 43 18.75 7.18 14.28
N ALA A 44 17.84 6.96 15.24
CA ALA A 44 17.20 8.06 15.95
C ALA A 44 18.16 8.57 17.02
N ALA A 45 18.42 9.87 17.05
CA ALA A 45 19.12 10.47 18.19
C ALA A 45 18.22 10.49 19.43
N LEU A 46 16.91 10.66 19.23
CA LEU A 46 15.89 10.73 20.27
C LEU A 46 14.64 9.96 19.82
N SER A 47 14.00 9.24 20.74
CA SER A 47 12.73 8.53 20.46
C SER A 47 11.58 9.49 20.08
N SER A 48 11.68 10.75 20.48
CA SER A 48 10.70 11.81 20.23
C SER A 48 10.92 12.58 18.92
N GLU A 49 11.93 12.21 18.12
CA GLU A 49 12.23 12.87 16.86
C GLU A 49 11.02 12.77 15.90
N LYS A 50 10.64 13.92 15.31
CA LYS A 50 9.49 14.00 14.41
C LYS A 50 9.87 14.61 13.06
N ILE A 51 9.30 14.08 12.00
CA ILE A 51 9.42 14.62 10.64
C ILE A 51 8.11 15.27 10.20
N ALA A 52 8.19 16.45 9.63
CA ALA A 52 7.05 17.11 9.00
C ALA A 52 6.79 16.49 7.62
N VAL A 53 5.55 16.08 7.36
CA VAL A 53 5.15 15.43 6.12
C VAL A 53 3.80 15.90 5.59
N LEU A 54 3.63 15.72 4.28
CA LEU A 54 2.37 15.77 3.55
C LEU A 54 2.04 14.36 3.06
N VAL A 55 0.85 13.88 3.39
CA VAL A 55 0.33 12.56 3.06
C VAL A 55 -0.83 12.72 2.09
N LEU A 56 -0.74 12.04 0.95
CA LEU A 56 -1.85 11.88 0.01
C LEU A 56 -2.42 10.47 0.17
N SER A 57 -3.75 10.36 0.18
CA SER A 57 -4.47 9.12 0.36
C SER A 57 -5.56 8.91 -0.70
N LYS A 58 -5.99 7.65 -0.89
CA LYS A 58 -7.17 7.28 -1.68
C LYS A 58 -8.46 7.55 -0.92
N GLU A 59 -8.42 7.35 0.38
CA GLU A 59 -9.57 7.36 1.29
C GLU A 59 -9.27 8.18 2.54
N SER A 60 -10.29 8.44 3.36
CA SER A 60 -10.12 9.23 4.56
C SER A 60 -9.17 8.56 5.57
N LEU A 61 -8.33 9.38 6.21
CA LEU A 61 -7.36 9.00 7.24
C LEU A 61 -7.67 9.68 8.59
N LYS A 62 -8.93 10.06 8.84
CA LYS A 62 -9.37 10.86 10.01
C LYS A 62 -9.14 10.17 11.35
N GLU A 63 -9.04 8.84 11.37
CA GLU A 63 -8.73 8.07 12.57
C GLU A 63 -7.30 8.29 13.08
N TYR A 64 -6.39 8.76 12.21
CA TYR A 64 -5.03 9.10 12.59
C TYR A 64 -5.01 10.49 13.21
N GLY A 65 -5.26 10.58 14.53
CA GLY A 65 -5.31 11.86 15.26
C GLY A 65 -4.04 12.71 15.23
N PHE A 66 -2.91 12.15 14.75
CA PHE A 66 -1.67 12.89 14.52
C PHE A 66 -1.56 13.52 13.12
N LEU A 67 -2.54 13.28 12.24
CA LEU A 67 -2.67 13.90 10.93
C LEU A 67 -3.75 14.98 10.98
N LYS A 68 -3.39 16.18 10.51
CA LYS A 68 -4.32 17.28 10.26
C LYS A 68 -4.79 17.18 8.82
N HIS A 69 -6.11 17.09 8.63
CA HIS A 69 -6.70 17.20 7.29
C HIS A 69 -6.45 18.60 6.72
N ASN A 70 -6.06 18.67 5.44
CA ASN A 70 -5.85 19.92 4.73
C ASN A 70 -6.96 20.12 3.67
N LYS A 71 -6.70 19.76 2.41
CA LYS A 71 -7.65 19.87 1.29
C LYS A 71 -7.80 18.52 0.59
N GLY A 72 -9.00 18.15 0.16
CA GLY A 72 -9.23 16.88 -0.54
C GLY A 72 -8.74 15.67 0.27
N ASN A 73 -7.90 14.81 -0.33
CA ASN A 73 -7.29 13.67 0.36
C ASN A 73 -5.87 13.94 0.89
N TYR A 74 -5.52 15.20 1.09
CA TYR A 74 -4.23 15.62 1.63
C TYR A 74 -4.31 15.83 3.15
N TYR A 75 -3.28 15.34 3.84
CA TYR A 75 -3.12 15.42 5.29
C TYR A 75 -1.70 15.87 5.61
N THR A 76 -1.52 16.70 6.64
CA THR A 76 -0.20 17.11 7.12
C THR A 76 0.01 16.66 8.54
N GLY A 77 1.25 16.41 8.95
CA GLY A 77 1.55 15.98 10.31
C GLY A 77 3.03 16.03 10.64
N ARG A 78 3.34 16.03 11.94
CA ARG A 78 4.69 15.83 12.46
C ARG A 78 4.76 14.43 13.05
N LEU A 79 5.33 13.50 12.29
CA LEU A 79 5.26 12.08 12.57
C LEU A 79 6.50 11.59 13.30
N THR A 80 6.30 10.80 14.34
CA THR A 80 7.36 9.91 14.85
C THR A 80 7.63 8.78 13.86
N ARG A 81 8.71 8.02 14.09
CA ARG A 81 9.03 6.86 13.26
C ARG A 81 7.94 5.79 13.30
N ASP A 82 7.36 5.54 14.46
CA ASP A 82 6.29 4.55 14.61
C ASP A 82 5.04 4.98 13.84
N GLN A 83 4.68 6.26 13.92
CA GLN A 83 3.57 6.82 13.16
C GLN A 83 3.81 6.75 11.64
N LEU A 84 5.03 7.06 11.20
CA LEU A 84 5.42 6.92 9.81
C LEU A 84 5.34 5.45 9.36
N LYS A 85 5.80 4.50 10.19
CA LYS A 85 5.71 3.06 9.92
C LYS A 85 4.25 2.59 9.79
N LEU A 86 3.32 3.13 10.60
CA LEU A 86 1.90 2.84 10.44
C LEU A 86 1.39 3.27 9.06
N LEU A 87 1.69 4.50 8.64
CA LEU A 87 1.26 5.02 7.34
C LEU A 87 1.90 4.27 6.16
N LEU A 88 3.16 3.83 6.29
CA LEU A 88 3.84 3.05 5.25
C LEU A 88 3.23 1.65 5.05
N ASN A 89 2.42 1.16 5.99
CA ASN A 89 1.71 -0.11 5.88
C ASN A 89 0.23 0.07 5.54
N ASP A 90 -0.27 1.31 5.50
CA ASP A 90 -1.66 1.59 5.16
C ASP A 90 -1.86 1.60 3.64
N LYS A 91 -2.71 0.70 3.15
CA LYS A 91 -3.02 0.52 1.72
C LYS A 91 -3.71 1.75 1.09
N ARG A 92 -4.31 2.62 1.91
CA ARG A 92 -4.97 3.86 1.47
C ARG A 92 -3.98 4.98 1.20
N VAL A 93 -2.80 4.93 1.82
CA VAL A 93 -1.76 5.94 1.60
C VAL A 93 -1.15 5.75 0.21
N LEU A 94 -1.13 6.83 -0.57
CA LEU A 94 -0.55 6.84 -1.91
C LEU A 94 0.86 7.40 -1.92
N ARG A 95 1.04 8.49 -1.17
CA ARG A 95 2.27 9.26 -1.20
C ARG A 95 2.55 9.90 0.14
N ILE A 96 3.82 9.91 0.54
CA ILE A 96 4.33 10.65 1.70
C ILE A 96 5.46 11.56 1.22
N SER A 97 5.27 12.87 1.33
CA SER A 97 6.26 13.88 0.95
C SER A 97 6.77 14.61 2.18
N GLY A 98 8.03 15.05 2.15
CA GLY A 98 8.63 15.85 3.23
C GLY A 98 9.35 17.07 2.70
N GLY A 99 9.74 17.95 3.64
CA GLY A 99 10.43 19.21 3.36
C GLY A 99 9.49 20.42 3.42
N GLU A 100 9.95 21.50 4.06
CA GLU A 100 9.14 22.71 4.30
C GLU A 100 8.57 23.33 3.01
N GLN A 101 9.32 23.25 1.91
CA GLN A 101 8.90 23.79 0.61
C GLN A 101 7.67 23.07 0.02
N LYS A 102 7.46 21.79 0.34
CA LYS A 102 6.31 21.01 -0.16
C LYS A 102 5.10 21.07 0.78
N LEU A 103 5.24 21.75 1.93
CA LEU A 103 4.21 21.89 2.96
C LEU A 103 3.49 23.24 2.91
N GLN A 104 3.87 24.14 1.98
CA GLN A 104 3.31 25.49 1.83
C GLN A 104 2.20 25.62 0.75
N HIS A 105 1.81 24.51 0.13
CA HIS A 105 0.69 24.44 -0.84
C HIS A 105 -0.52 23.73 -0.25
#